data_AF-A0A9D6D5U0-F1
#
_entry.id   AF-A0A9D6D5U0-F1
#
_cell.length_a   1.000
_cell.length_b   1.000
_cell.length_c   1.000
_cell.angle_alpha   90.00
_cell.angle_beta   90.00
_cell.angle_gamma   90.00
#
_symmetry.space_group_name_H-M   'P 1'
#
loop_
_entity.id
_entity.type
_entity.pdbx_description
1 polymer ?
#
loop_
_entity_poly.entity_id
_entity_poly.type
_entity_poly.pdbx_seq_one_letter_code
_entity_poly.pdbx_strand_id
1 'polypeptide(L)'
;LAMGRVIGWGDFALERLEPDVLVVTVRHSPFAEAHGPAAGPVCHLTRGVLEQLADGVLGRPTRVVERSCAAAGADVCRFEARVR
;
A
#
# COMPACT_ATOMS: atom_id res chain seq x y z
N LEU A 1 -4.54 -9.12 -8.27
CA LEU A 1 -4.22 -7.68 -8.14
C LEU A 1 -4.45 -6.85 -9.40
N ALA A 2 -4.82 -7.45 -10.56
CA ALA A 2 -5.15 -6.72 -11.79
C ALA A 2 -6.27 -5.66 -11.62
N MET A 3 -7.14 -5.84 -10.62
CA MET A 3 -8.23 -4.91 -10.33
C MET A 3 -7.76 -3.51 -9.93
N GLY A 4 -6.57 -3.36 -9.32
CA GLY A 4 -6.04 -2.05 -8.93
C GLY A 4 -5.89 -1.10 -10.11
N ARG A 5 -5.40 -1.61 -11.25
CA ARG A 5 -5.29 -0.86 -12.50
C ARG A 5 -6.66 -0.50 -13.06
N VAL A 6 -7.60 -1.44 -13.04
CA VAL A 6 -8.95 -1.26 -13.58
C VAL A 6 -9.71 -0.15 -12.86
N ILE A 7 -9.53 -0.02 -11.54
CA ILE A 7 -10.14 1.06 -10.76
C ILE A 7 -9.33 2.36 -10.75
N GLY A 8 -8.20 2.40 -11.47
CA GLY A 8 -7.34 3.58 -11.57
C GLY A 8 -6.48 3.86 -10.34
N TRP A 9 -6.21 2.86 -9.50
CA TRP A 9 -5.42 3.00 -8.26
C TRP A 9 -3.94 2.63 -8.42
N GLY A 10 -3.52 2.32 -9.65
CA GLY A 10 -2.17 1.90 -9.97
C GLY A 10 -1.99 0.38 -9.97
N ASP A 11 -0.73 -0.02 -10.05
CA ASP A 11 -0.31 -1.41 -10.26
C ASP A 11 0.08 -2.05 -8.94
N PHE A 12 -0.87 -2.80 -8.37
CA PHE A 12 -0.67 -3.53 -7.13
C PHE A 12 0.07 -4.85 -7.39
N ALA A 13 1.08 -5.13 -6.57
CA ALA A 13 1.76 -6.43 -6.51
C ALA A 13 1.88 -6.89 -5.05
N LEU A 14 1.71 -8.20 -4.83
CA LEU A 14 1.92 -8.84 -3.53
C LEU A 14 3.39 -9.21 -3.47
N GLU A 15 4.14 -8.58 -2.56
CA GLU A 15 5.56 -8.84 -2.36
C GLU A 15 5.76 -10.02 -1.38
N ARG A 16 4.94 -10.07 -0.31
CA ARG A 16 5.03 -11.11 0.72
C ARG A 16 3.69 -11.34 1.40
N LEU A 17 3.41 -12.60 1.73
CA LEU A 17 2.28 -13.01 2.55
C LEU A 17 2.72 -14.14 3.50
N GLU A 18 2.62 -13.87 4.79
CA GLU A 18 2.97 -14.74 5.92
C GLU A 18 1.79 -14.73 6.92
N PRO A 19 1.75 -15.63 7.92
CA PRO A 19 0.62 -15.70 8.87
C PRO A 19 0.34 -14.40 9.65
N ASP A 20 1.34 -13.55 9.85
CA ASP A 20 1.25 -12.30 10.63
C ASP A 20 1.68 -11.05 9.84
N VAL A 21 2.02 -11.20 8.55
CA VAL A 21 2.55 -10.11 7.73
C VAL A 21 2.01 -10.17 6.30
N LEU A 22 1.62 -9.00 5.77
CA LEU A 22 1.28 -8.81 4.36
C LEU A 22 2.04 -7.60 3.83
N VAL A 23 2.73 -7.76 2.70
CA VAL A 23 3.45 -6.68 2.02
C VAL A 23 2.96 -6.52 0.60
N VAL A 24 2.57 -5.29 0.27
CA VAL A 24 2.04 -4.91 -1.03
C VAL A 24 2.81 -3.70 -1.55
N THR A 25 3.17 -3.73 -2.82
CA THR A 25 3.72 -2.58 -3.54
C THR A 25 2.71 -2.04 -4.53
N VAL A 26 2.70 -0.73 -4.74
CA VAL A 26 1.90 -0.04 -5.75
C VAL A 26 2.83 0.80 -6.63
N ARG A 27 2.87 0.48 -7.92
CA ARG A 27 3.47 1.35 -8.96
C ARG A 27 2.39 2.28 -9.52
N HIS A 28 2.79 3.47 -9.98
CA HIS A 28 1.87 4.46 -10.56
C HIS A 28 0.69 4.78 -9.63
N SER A 29 0.99 5.05 -8.36
CA SER A 29 -0.04 5.44 -7.39
C SER A 29 -0.59 6.81 -7.76
N PRO A 30 -1.89 6.95 -8.08
CA PRO A 30 -2.47 8.25 -8.42
C PRO A 30 -2.41 9.22 -7.23
N PHE A 31 -2.40 8.71 -6.00
CA PHE A 31 -2.30 9.54 -4.79
C PHE A 31 -0.91 10.13 -4.64
N ALA A 32 0.14 9.36 -4.95
CA ALA A 32 1.50 9.88 -4.94
C ALA A 32 1.73 10.87 -6.09
N GLU A 33 1.26 10.51 -7.30
CA GLU A 33 1.43 11.34 -8.50
C GLU A 33 0.65 12.67 -8.39
N ALA A 34 -0.61 12.64 -7.95
CA ALA A 34 -1.42 13.84 -7.79
C ALA A 34 -0.96 14.74 -6.64
N HIS A 35 -0.39 14.16 -5.57
CA HIS A 35 0.19 14.96 -4.49
C HIS A 35 1.47 15.68 -4.95
N GLY A 36 2.28 15.05 -5.80
CA GLY A 36 3.60 15.55 -6.17
C GLY A 36 4.64 15.38 -5.05
N PRO A 37 5.84 15.94 -5.21
CA PRO A 37 6.96 15.74 -4.29
C PRO A 37 6.62 16.05 -2.83
N ALA A 38 7.04 15.17 -1.92
CA ALA A 38 6.77 15.25 -0.49
C ALA A 38 7.98 14.79 0.33
N ALA A 39 8.08 15.26 1.57
CA ALA A 39 9.13 14.83 2.50
C ALA A 39 8.87 13.42 3.10
N GLY A 40 7.73 12.80 2.81
CA GLY A 40 7.34 11.53 3.39
C GLY A 40 6.14 10.87 2.70
N PRO A 41 5.64 9.75 3.26
CA PRO A 41 4.56 8.97 2.65
C PRO A 41 3.20 9.68 2.68
N VAL A 42 2.50 9.69 1.55
CA VAL A 42 1.24 10.45 1.36
C VAL A 42 0.05 9.60 0.91
N CYS A 43 0.23 8.30 0.64
CA CYS A 43 -0.84 7.44 0.11
C CYS A 43 -1.80 6.97 1.22
N HIS A 44 -2.36 7.91 1.97
CA HIS A 44 -3.16 7.63 3.16
C HIS A 44 -4.43 6.83 2.86
N LEU A 45 -5.08 7.09 1.71
CA LEU A 45 -6.27 6.34 1.31
C LEU A 45 -5.93 4.88 0.99
N THR A 46 -4.88 4.64 0.20
CA THR A 46 -4.38 3.29 -0.09
C THR A 46 -4.01 2.54 1.19
N ARG A 47 -3.31 3.21 2.11
CA ARG A 47 -2.97 2.65 3.42
C ARG A 47 -4.21 2.19 4.19
N GLY A 48 -5.25 3.03 4.26
CA GLY A 48 -6.50 2.69 4.97
C GLY A 48 -7.25 1.50 4.35
N VAL A 49 -7.34 1.45 3.01
CA VAL A 49 -7.95 0.31 2.31
C VAL A 49 -7.15 -0.98 2.54
N LEU A 50 -5.82 -0.90 2.50
CA LEU A 50 -4.96 -2.05 2.76
C LEU A 50 -5.05 -2.53 4.20
N GLU A 51 -5.33 -1.67 5.18
CA GLU A 51 -5.55 -2.07 6.57
C GLU A 51 -6.79 -2.95 6.70
N GLN A 52 -7.93 -2.51 6.14
CA GLN A 52 -9.14 -3.31 6.14
C GLN A 52 -8.99 -4.63 5.35
N LEU A 53 -8.28 -4.59 4.22
CA LEU A 53 -8.03 -5.78 3.41
C LEU A 53 -7.13 -6.77 4.16
N ALA A 54 -6.07 -6.28 4.81
CA ALA A 54 -5.15 -7.11 5.56
C ALA A 54 -5.84 -7.76 6.78
N ASP A 55 -6.75 -7.05 7.44
CA ASP A 55 -7.58 -7.62 8.52
C ASP A 55 -8.39 -8.84 8.04
N GLY A 56 -9.00 -8.74 6.85
CA GLY A 56 -9.73 -9.84 6.23
C GLY A 56 -8.84 -11.00 5.78
N VAL A 57 -7.65 -10.71 5.26
CA VAL A 57 -6.70 -11.73 4.77
C VAL A 57 -5.99 -12.46 5.92
N LEU A 58 -5.57 -11.75 6.97
CA LEU A 58 -4.83 -12.30 8.11
C LEU A 58 -5.75 -12.75 9.26
N GLY A 59 -7.05 -12.46 9.18
CA GLY A 59 -8.05 -12.91 10.15
C GLY A 59 -7.94 -12.24 11.52
N ARG A 60 -7.13 -11.19 11.65
CA ARG A 60 -6.86 -10.46 12.89
C ARG A 60 -6.65 -8.97 12.58
N PRO A 61 -6.93 -8.05 13.52
CA PRO A 61 -6.68 -6.63 13.33
C PRO A 61 -5.20 -6.34 13.04
N THR A 62 -4.93 -5.53 12.02
CA THR A 62 -3.60 -5.20 11.55
C THR A 62 -3.30 -3.71 11.71
N ARG A 63 -2.02 -3.36 11.57
CA ARG A 63 -1.56 -1.99 11.38
C ARG A 63 -0.78 -1.95 10.08
N VAL A 64 -1.15 -1.04 9.19
CA VAL A 64 -0.43 -0.83 7.92
C VAL A 64 0.41 0.43 7.98
N VAL A 65 1.67 0.30 7.58
CA VAL A 65 2.61 1.42 7.42
C VAL A 65 3.07 1.49 5.97
N GLU A 66 2.98 2.67 5.36
CA GLU A 66 3.66 2.96 4.09
C GLU A 66 5.15 3.20 4.38
N ARG A 67 6.00 2.25 3.99
CA ARG A 67 7.44 2.24 4.26
C ARG A 67 8.25 3.02 3.21
N SER A 68 7.75 3.11 1.99
CA SER A 68 8.31 3.92 0.90
C SER A 68 7.18 4.50 0.07
N CYS A 69 7.41 5.65 -0.56
CA CYS A 69 6.41 6.36 -1.36
C CYS A 69 7.05 7.01 -2.58
N ALA A 70 6.38 6.94 -3.73
CA ALA A 70 6.84 7.60 -4.95
C ALA A 70 6.90 9.13 -4.82
N ALA A 71 5.97 9.74 -4.06
CA ALA A 71 6.01 11.17 -3.75
C ALA A 71 7.27 11.56 -2.95
N ALA A 72 7.84 10.63 -2.19
CA ALA A 72 9.09 10.82 -1.44
C ALA A 72 10.35 10.36 -2.23
N GLY A 73 10.22 10.10 -3.52
CA GLY A 73 11.33 9.72 -4.41
C GLY A 73 11.66 8.23 -4.48
N ALA A 74 10.84 7.35 -3.92
CA ALA A 74 11.01 5.90 -4.07
C ALA A 74 10.47 5.38 -5.41
N ASP A 75 11.00 4.26 -5.90
CA ASP A 75 10.51 3.65 -7.17
C ASP A 75 9.06 3.15 -7.09
N VAL A 76 8.60 2.77 -5.90
CA VAL A 76 7.26 2.24 -5.63
C VAL A 76 6.75 2.69 -4.26
N CYS A 77 5.43 2.79 -4.12
CA CYS A 77 4.82 2.89 -2.80
C CYS A 77 4.76 1.49 -2.18
N ARG A 78 5.39 1.28 -1.01
CA ARG A 78 5.44 -0.03 -0.34
C ARG A 78 4.69 0.03 0.98
N PHE A 79 3.75 -0.88 1.17
CA PHE A 79 2.91 -0.98 2.36
C PHE A 79 3.20 -2.29 3.08
N GLU A 80 3.36 -2.21 4.39
CA GLU A 80 3.58 -3.35 5.25
C GLU A 80 2.51 -3.40 6.33
N ALA A 81 1.68 -4.44 6.26
CA ALA A 81 0.69 -4.80 7.27
C ALA A 81 1.31 -5.79 8.25
N ARG A 82 1.13 -5.54 9.54
CA ARG A 82 1.45 -6.49 10.61
C ARG A 82 0.27 -6.63 11.55
N VAL A 83 0.05 -7.82 12.05
CA VAL A 83 -1.01 -8.03 13.03
C VAL A 83 -0.69 -7.30 14.34
N ARG A 84 -1.74 -6.75 14.97
CA ARG A 84 -1.66 -6.10 16.28
C ARG A 84 -1.49 -7.12 17.41
#